data_AF-A0A428Y8X8-F1
#
_entry.id   AF-A0A428Y8X8-F1
#
_cell.length_a   1.000
_cell.length_b   1.000
_cell.length_c   1.000
_cell.angle_alpha   90.00
_cell.angle_beta   90.00
_cell.angle_gamma   90.00
#
_symmetry.space_group_name_H-M   'P 1'
#
loop_
_entity.id
_entity.type
_entity.pdbx_description
1 polymer ?
#
loop_
_entity_poly.entity_id
_entity_poly.type
_entity_poly.pdbx_seq_one_letter_code
_entity_poly.pdbx_strand_id
1 'polypeptide(L)'
;MAAALLMVAIVAGFASPAQADDPPPWGARYEDAYYYGSIDASRSSTILLSESCAAGCYEYARWHTIGAGLSPSEKPIIKLKSYLTNQCISSGGSTAGETAWTKPCASNYENWELFKVPDSGGTYFVFKSWGAWVNQGLHLCLQANGNPAYVRMQPCNTANNRQRWR
;
A
#
# COMPACT_ATOMS: atom_id res chain seq x y z
N MET A 1 29.49 66.14 -0.66
CA MET A 1 28.42 65.18 -1.07
C MET A 1 28.81 63.83 -0.52
N ALA A 2 28.08 63.30 0.48
CA ALA A 2 28.41 62.05 1.15
C ALA A 2 27.51 60.94 0.61
N ALA A 3 28.11 59.87 0.08
CA ALA A 3 27.41 58.68 -0.39
C ALA A 3 27.27 57.68 0.78
N ALA A 4 26.04 57.42 1.21
CA ALA A 4 25.74 56.38 2.18
C ALA A 4 25.59 55.04 1.45
N LEU A 5 26.46 54.08 1.74
CA LEU A 5 26.34 52.69 1.32
C LEU A 5 25.28 51.99 2.20
N LEU A 6 24.20 51.52 1.57
CA LEU A 6 23.17 50.72 2.23
C LEU A 6 23.64 49.26 2.28
N MET A 7 23.83 48.69 3.48
CA MET A 7 24.02 47.24 3.66
C MET A 7 22.67 46.53 3.47
N VAL A 8 22.60 45.60 2.51
CA VAL A 8 21.49 44.67 2.39
C VAL A 8 21.84 43.41 3.19
N ALA A 9 21.16 43.22 4.32
CA ALA A 9 21.24 41.98 5.09
C ALA A 9 20.37 40.91 4.44
N ILE A 10 21.00 39.85 3.90
CA ILE A 10 20.31 38.66 3.40
C ILE A 10 19.89 37.82 4.61
N VAL A 11 18.62 37.86 4.96
CA VAL A 11 18.03 36.94 5.94
C VAL A 11 17.80 35.61 5.23
N ALA A 12 18.71 34.65 5.44
CA ALA A 12 18.49 33.27 5.05
C ALA A 12 17.44 32.66 5.99
N GLY A 13 16.17 32.68 5.56
CA GLY A 13 15.10 31.94 6.22
C GLY A 13 15.34 30.45 6.05
N PHE A 14 15.72 29.76 7.13
CA PHE A 14 15.71 28.31 7.19
C PHE A 14 14.25 27.85 7.15
N ALA A 15 13.75 27.50 5.97
CA ALA A 15 12.50 26.76 5.86
C ALA A 15 12.72 25.42 6.58
N SER A 16 11.99 25.21 7.68
CA SER A 16 11.95 23.90 8.33
C SER A 16 11.50 22.87 7.28
N PRO A 17 12.15 21.68 7.21
CA PRO A 17 11.68 20.65 6.30
C PRO A 17 10.22 20.35 6.67
N ALA A 18 9.32 20.48 5.70
CA ALA A 18 7.96 20.01 5.85
C ALA A 18 8.03 18.57 6.34
N GLN A 19 7.51 18.31 7.55
CA GLN A 19 7.29 16.93 8.00
C GLN A 19 6.43 16.28 6.93
N ALA A 20 6.98 15.28 6.24
CA ALA A 20 6.19 14.45 5.35
C ALA A 20 5.11 13.81 6.22
N ASP A 21 3.85 14.21 6.01
CA ASP A 21 2.71 13.58 6.65
C ASP A 21 2.86 12.06 6.51
N ASP A 22 2.74 11.34 7.63
CA ASP A 22 2.74 9.89 7.59
C ASP A 22 1.68 9.42 6.58
N PRO A 23 2.02 8.57 5.60
CA PRO A 23 1.08 8.13 4.59
C PRO A 23 -0.09 7.41 5.28
N PRO A 24 -1.32 7.69 4.85
CA PRO A 24 -2.50 7.06 5.42
C PRO A 24 -2.45 5.54 5.20
N PRO A 25 -3.08 4.75 6.08
CA PRO A 25 -3.17 3.30 5.90
C PRO A 25 -3.99 2.94 4.65
N TRP A 26 -3.64 1.82 3.99
CA TRP A 26 -4.43 1.31 2.87
C TRP A 26 -5.68 0.57 3.38
N GLY A 27 -6.85 1.12 3.12
CA GLY A 27 -8.14 0.56 3.50
C GLY A 27 -8.93 0.02 2.31
N ALA A 28 -9.29 -1.26 2.31
CA ALA A 28 -10.25 -1.82 1.37
C ALA A 28 -11.68 -1.55 1.82
N ARG A 29 -12.58 -1.27 0.87
CA ARG A 29 -14.01 -1.24 1.17
C ARG A 29 -14.57 -2.66 1.19
N TYR A 30 -15.25 -3.04 2.26
CA TYR A 30 -16.03 -4.27 2.31
C TYR A 30 -17.39 -3.92 2.90
N GLU A 31 -18.43 -4.14 2.11
CA GLU A 31 -19.79 -3.69 2.43
C GLU A 31 -19.80 -2.17 2.73
N ASP A 32 -20.26 -1.78 3.92
CA ASP A 32 -20.38 -0.37 4.36
C ASP A 32 -19.23 0.07 5.27
N ALA A 33 -18.17 -0.73 5.39
CA ALA A 33 -17.01 -0.44 6.23
C ALA A 33 -15.69 -0.47 5.47
N TYR A 34 -14.67 0.16 6.06
CA TYR A 34 -13.29 0.08 5.60
C TYR A 34 -12.50 -0.84 6.50
N TYR A 35 -11.77 -1.76 5.88
CA TYR A 35 -10.87 -2.67 6.57
C TYR A 35 -9.45 -2.47 6.06
N TYR A 36 -8.53 -2.40 7.00
CA TYR A 36 -7.16 -2.05 6.70
C TYR A 36 -6.33 -3.33 6.59
N GLY A 37 -5.45 -3.37 5.60
CA GLY A 37 -4.45 -4.42 5.51
C GLY A 37 -3.44 -4.23 6.64
N SER A 38 -3.50 -5.05 7.68
CA SER A 38 -2.65 -4.93 8.86
C SER A 38 -1.85 -6.19 9.12
N ILE A 39 -0.71 -6.02 9.77
CA ILE A 39 0.08 -7.15 10.27
C ILE A 39 -0.54 -7.60 11.59
N ASP A 40 -0.79 -8.90 11.74
CA ASP A 40 -1.27 -9.47 13.00
C ASP A 40 -0.26 -9.25 14.14
N ALA A 41 -0.55 -8.25 14.97
CA ALA A 41 0.27 -7.84 16.11
C ALA A 41 0.41 -8.93 17.18
N SER A 42 -0.54 -9.87 17.26
CA SER A 42 -0.60 -10.89 18.31
C SER A 42 0.27 -12.11 18.02
N ARG A 43 0.72 -12.30 16.77
CA ARG A 43 1.30 -13.58 16.32
C ARG A 43 2.73 -13.53 15.80
N SER A 44 3.47 -12.42 15.93
CA SER A 44 4.76 -12.22 15.25
C SER A 44 4.74 -12.58 13.76
N SER A 45 3.54 -12.62 13.17
CA SER A 45 3.29 -13.44 12.00
C SER A 45 3.39 -12.60 10.75
N THR A 46 3.96 -13.22 9.73
CA THR A 46 4.03 -12.74 8.36
C THR A 46 2.67 -12.73 7.67
N ILE A 47 1.55 -12.66 8.39
CA ILE A 47 0.20 -12.80 7.83
C ILE A 47 -0.47 -11.43 7.77
N LEU A 48 -1.10 -11.14 6.62
CA LEU A 48 -1.87 -9.93 6.42
C LEU A 48 -3.35 -10.15 6.79
N LEU A 49 -3.85 -9.36 7.73
CA LEU A 49 -5.25 -9.31 8.14
C LEU A 49 -5.96 -8.12 7.51
N SER A 50 -7.27 -8.25 7.34
CA SER A 50 -8.20 -7.14 7.17
C SER A 50 -8.93 -6.95 8.48
N GLU A 51 -8.77 -5.78 9.10
CA GLU A 51 -9.40 -5.45 10.38
C GLU A 51 -9.99 -4.04 10.40
N SER A 52 -11.01 -3.83 11.24
CA SER A 52 -11.61 -2.51 11.42
C SER A 52 -10.77 -1.71 12.41
N CYS A 53 -10.25 -0.55 12.00
CA CYS A 53 -9.50 0.30 12.92
C CYS A 53 -10.40 1.20 13.77
N ALA A 54 -10.83 0.67 14.92
CA ALA A 54 -10.99 1.50 16.11
C ALA A 54 -9.58 1.87 16.61
N ALA A 55 -9.40 3.12 17.05
CA ALA A 55 -8.11 3.76 17.38
C ALA A 55 -7.08 2.78 18.00
N GLY A 56 -6.14 2.29 17.18
CA GLY A 56 -5.13 1.31 17.64
C GLY A 56 -4.40 0.56 16.52
N CYS A 57 -5.10 0.04 15.50
CA CYS A 57 -4.41 -0.73 14.43
C CYS A 57 -3.74 0.11 13.33
N TYR A 58 -3.83 1.44 13.42
CA TYR A 58 -3.24 2.34 12.42
C TYR A 58 -1.72 2.14 12.26
N GLU A 59 -1.00 1.81 13.33
CA GLU A 59 0.45 1.55 13.25
C GLU A 59 0.78 0.29 12.42
N TYR A 60 -0.03 -0.76 12.57
CA TYR A 60 0.14 -2.05 11.87
C TYR A 60 -0.37 -2.02 10.43
N ALA A 61 -1.15 -1.00 10.07
CA ALA A 61 -1.75 -0.80 8.76
C ALA A 61 -1.06 0.28 7.90
N ARG A 62 0.05 0.84 8.38
CA ARG A 62 0.85 1.85 7.65
C ARG A 62 1.85 1.20 6.71
N TRP A 63 1.80 1.60 5.44
CA TRP A 63 2.67 1.06 4.38
C TRP A 63 3.27 2.18 3.53
N HIS A 64 4.57 2.11 3.30
CA HIS A 64 5.27 2.87 2.27
C HIS A 64 5.04 2.23 0.90
N THR A 65 4.77 3.05 -0.11
CA THR A 65 4.86 2.62 -1.52
C THR A 65 6.28 2.86 -2.04
N ILE A 66 6.91 1.82 -2.55
CA ILE A 66 8.22 1.89 -3.20
C ILE A 66 8.01 1.60 -4.69
N GLY A 67 8.43 2.52 -5.57
CA GLY A 67 8.36 2.30 -7.02
C GLY A 67 9.32 1.20 -7.47
N ALA A 68 8.85 0.32 -8.35
CA ALA A 68 9.62 -0.78 -8.92
C ALA A 68 9.61 -0.81 -10.46
N GLY A 69 8.99 0.18 -11.11
CA GLY A 69 8.98 0.35 -12.56
C GLY A 69 7.56 0.42 -13.15
N LEU A 70 7.44 0.03 -14.42
CA LEU A 70 6.19 -0.05 -15.15
C LEU A 70 5.98 -1.47 -15.69
N SER A 71 4.73 -1.91 -15.75
CA SER A 71 4.36 -3.13 -16.46
C SER A 71 4.32 -2.90 -17.98
N PRO A 72 4.24 -3.97 -18.80
CA PRO A 72 4.03 -3.84 -20.25
C PRO A 72 2.75 -3.09 -20.64
N SER A 73 1.78 -2.99 -19.72
CA SER A 73 0.55 -2.20 -19.93
C SER A 73 0.66 -0.78 -19.33
N GLU A 74 1.88 -0.33 -19.09
CA GLU A 74 2.26 0.99 -18.57
C GLU A 74 1.66 1.31 -17.20
N LYS A 75 1.31 0.28 -16.42
CA LYS A 75 0.85 0.47 -15.04
C LYS A 75 2.03 0.53 -14.08
N PRO A 76 2.01 1.42 -13.07
CA PRO A 76 3.02 1.42 -12.03
C PRO A 76 3.11 0.06 -11.35
N ILE A 77 4.34 -0.44 -11.20
CA ILE A 77 4.66 -1.56 -10.34
C ILE A 77 5.25 -0.98 -9.06
N ILE A 78 4.66 -1.37 -7.92
CA ILE A 78 5.07 -0.89 -6.60
C ILE A 78 5.28 -2.05 -5.63
N LYS A 79 5.98 -1.78 -4.53
CA LYS A 79 5.98 -2.61 -3.32
C LYS A 79 5.30 -1.85 -2.19
N LEU A 80 4.56 -2.57 -1.35
CA LEU A 80 3.90 -2.03 -0.16
C LEU A 80 4.71 -2.49 1.07
N LYS A 81 5.57 -1.63 1.62
CA LYS A 81 6.50 -1.93 2.73
C LYS A 81 5.96 -1.41 4.06
N SER A 82 5.82 -2.26 5.06
CA SER A 82 5.36 -1.88 6.39
C SER A 82 6.32 -0.92 7.06
N TYR A 83 5.77 0.10 7.71
CA TYR A 83 6.51 1.02 8.59
C TYR A 83 7.11 0.29 9.80
N LEU A 84 6.36 -0.66 10.36
CA LEU A 84 6.75 -1.36 11.59
C LEU A 84 7.83 -2.42 11.34
N THR A 85 7.59 -3.32 10.38
CA THR A 85 8.42 -4.53 10.22
C THR A 85 9.46 -4.40 9.12
N ASN A 86 9.43 -3.33 8.32
CA ASN A 86 10.23 -3.19 7.10
C ASN A 86 10.04 -4.32 6.06
N GLN A 87 9.00 -5.15 6.20
CA GLN A 87 8.64 -6.20 5.25
C GLN A 87 7.60 -5.71 4.24
N CYS A 88 7.54 -6.34 3.08
CA CYS A 88 6.59 -6.01 2.02
C CYS A 88 5.42 -7.00 1.99
N ILE A 89 4.23 -6.52 1.62
CA ILE A 89 3.12 -7.41 1.27
C ILE A 89 3.55 -8.28 0.09
N SER A 90 3.43 -9.58 0.29
CA SER A 90 3.86 -10.63 -0.61
C SER A 90 2.68 -11.51 -0.97
N SER A 91 2.55 -11.78 -2.26
CA SER A 91 1.71 -12.88 -2.74
C SER A 91 2.30 -14.24 -2.38
N GLY A 92 3.56 -14.34 -1.99
CA GLY A 92 4.17 -15.57 -1.47
C GLY A 92 4.26 -16.75 -2.44
N GLY A 93 3.94 -16.57 -3.72
CA GLY A 93 3.72 -17.67 -4.67
C GLY A 93 2.34 -18.31 -4.56
N SER A 94 1.40 -17.66 -3.89
CA SER A 94 0.07 -18.19 -3.61
C SER A 94 -0.83 -18.31 -4.82
N THR A 95 -1.73 -19.29 -4.75
CA THR A 95 -2.82 -19.50 -5.70
C THR A 95 -4.11 -18.79 -5.26
N ALA A 96 -5.18 -18.90 -6.06
CA ALA A 96 -6.48 -18.31 -5.72
C ALA A 96 -7.05 -18.92 -4.43
N GLY A 97 -7.49 -18.06 -3.50
CA GLY A 97 -8.06 -18.44 -2.21
C GLY A 97 -7.06 -18.46 -1.05
N GLU A 98 -5.76 -18.42 -1.33
CA GLU A 98 -4.72 -18.42 -0.30
C GLU A 98 -4.49 -17.03 0.32
N THR A 99 -3.90 -17.03 1.51
CA THR A 99 -3.62 -15.82 2.29
C THR A 99 -2.43 -15.04 1.72
N ALA A 100 -2.50 -13.72 1.76
CA ALA A 100 -1.36 -12.84 1.50
C ALA A 100 -0.49 -12.68 2.76
N TRP A 101 0.81 -12.51 2.55
CA TRP A 101 1.82 -12.51 3.60
C TRP A 101 2.60 -11.21 3.64
N THR A 102 3.47 -11.04 4.63
CA THR A 102 4.60 -10.11 4.59
C THR A 102 5.90 -10.90 4.49
N LYS A 103 6.81 -10.44 3.62
CA LYS A 103 8.13 -11.04 3.42
C LYS A 103 9.18 -9.96 3.20
N PRO A 104 10.49 -10.26 3.29
CA PRO A 104 11.52 -9.33 2.84
C PRO A 104 11.24 -8.82 1.42
N CYS A 105 11.48 -7.53 1.17
CA CYS A 105 11.14 -6.84 -0.07
C CYS A 105 12.07 -7.19 -1.26
N ALA A 106 12.36 -8.47 -1.49
CA ALA A 106 13.48 -8.92 -2.32
C ALA A 106 13.08 -9.57 -3.66
N SER A 107 11.83 -10.02 -3.84
CA SER A 107 11.43 -10.78 -5.02
C SER A 107 10.33 -10.11 -5.83
N ASN A 108 9.91 -10.78 -6.92
CA ASN A 108 8.75 -10.36 -7.73
C ASN A 108 7.41 -10.63 -7.03
N TYR A 109 7.36 -11.51 -6.01
CA TYR A 109 6.12 -11.80 -5.29
C TYR A 109 5.65 -10.64 -4.41
N GLU A 110 6.53 -9.69 -4.11
CA GLU A 110 6.23 -8.45 -3.39
C GLU A 110 5.88 -7.27 -4.30
N ASN A 111 5.94 -7.47 -5.62
CA ASN A 111 5.60 -6.46 -6.61
C ASN A 111 4.10 -6.51 -6.94
N TRP A 112 3.49 -5.33 -7.01
CA TRP A 112 2.07 -5.13 -7.26
C TRP A 112 1.88 -4.15 -8.41
N GLU A 113 1.20 -4.59 -9.45
CA GLU A 113 0.73 -3.73 -10.52
C GLU A 113 -0.49 -2.93 -10.01
N LEU A 114 -0.40 -1.60 -10.11
CA LEU A 114 -1.37 -0.67 -9.53
C LEU A 114 -2.40 -0.21 -10.57
N PHE A 115 -3.65 -0.65 -10.41
CA PHE A 115 -4.76 -0.19 -11.25
C PHE A 115 -5.58 0.87 -10.53
N LYS A 116 -5.65 2.07 -11.10
CA LYS A 116 -6.56 3.13 -10.63
C LYS A 116 -7.97 2.84 -11.13
N VAL A 117 -8.92 2.79 -10.22
CA VAL A 117 -10.35 2.57 -10.49
C VAL A 117 -11.13 3.78 -9.97
N PRO A 118 -11.62 4.66 -10.86
CA PRO A 118 -12.49 5.75 -10.46
C PRO A 118 -13.85 5.20 -10.01
N ASP A 119 -14.41 5.81 -8.97
CA ASP A 119 -15.74 5.51 -8.44
C ASP A 119 -16.41 6.80 -7.97
N SER A 120 -17.73 6.79 -7.75
CA SER A 120 -18.49 7.98 -7.35
C SER A 120 -18.03 8.59 -6.02
N GLY A 121 -17.35 7.80 -5.18
CA GLY A 121 -16.79 8.20 -3.89
C GLY A 121 -15.28 8.52 -3.89
N GLY A 122 -14.61 8.55 -5.06
CA GLY A 122 -13.19 8.89 -5.17
C GLY A 122 -12.38 7.92 -6.05
N THR A 123 -11.05 7.98 -5.92
CA THR A 123 -10.15 7.05 -6.62
C THR A 123 -9.81 5.88 -5.72
N TYR A 124 -10.02 4.67 -6.23
CA TYR A 124 -9.59 3.43 -5.59
C TYR A 124 -8.44 2.80 -6.37
N PHE A 125 -7.77 1.86 -5.72
CA PHE A 125 -6.65 1.12 -6.26
C PHE A 125 -6.93 -0.38 -6.16
N VAL A 126 -6.59 -1.11 -7.21
CA VAL A 126 -6.57 -2.57 -7.21
C VAL A 126 -5.11 -2.99 -7.34
N PHE A 127 -4.64 -3.76 -6.37
CA PHE A 127 -3.28 -4.31 -6.36
C PHE A 127 -3.29 -5.70 -6.97
N LYS A 128 -2.81 -5.80 -8.21
CA LYS A 128 -2.65 -7.07 -8.92
C LYS A 128 -1.24 -7.62 -8.70
N SER A 129 -1.11 -8.88 -8.29
CA SER A 129 0.20 -9.47 -8.03
C SER A 129 1.00 -9.61 -9.32
N TRP A 130 2.13 -8.92 -9.37
CA TRP A 130 3.08 -9.06 -10.46
C TRP A 130 3.77 -10.43 -10.41
N GLY A 131 4.13 -10.90 -9.22
CA GLY A 131 4.78 -12.20 -9.03
C GLY A 131 3.90 -13.38 -9.45
N ALA A 132 2.60 -13.35 -9.13
CA ALA A 132 1.67 -14.38 -9.59
C ALA A 132 1.56 -14.40 -11.13
N TRP A 133 1.58 -13.21 -11.75
CA TRP A 133 1.56 -13.10 -13.20
C TRP A 133 2.84 -13.63 -13.85
N VAL A 134 4.01 -13.10 -13.47
CA VAL A 134 5.26 -13.43 -14.18
C VAL A 134 5.79 -14.83 -13.89
N ASN A 135 5.48 -15.40 -12.72
CA ASN A 135 5.96 -16.73 -12.35
C ASN A 135 4.94 -17.85 -12.63
N GLN A 136 3.63 -17.53 -12.67
CA GLN A 136 2.57 -18.54 -12.73
C GLN A 136 1.51 -18.28 -13.81
N GLY A 137 1.56 -17.12 -14.49
CA GLY A 137 0.54 -16.73 -15.46
C GLY A 137 -0.82 -16.42 -14.85
N LEU A 138 -0.90 -16.20 -13.53
CA LEU A 138 -2.16 -15.97 -12.83
C LEU A 138 -2.45 -14.48 -12.63
N HIS A 139 -3.70 -14.07 -12.83
CA HIS A 139 -4.18 -12.72 -12.58
C HIS A 139 -4.85 -12.62 -11.21
N LEU A 140 -4.04 -12.54 -10.15
CA LEU A 140 -4.51 -12.50 -8.77
C LEU A 140 -4.40 -11.09 -8.18
N CYS A 141 -5.40 -10.69 -7.39
CA CYS A 141 -5.51 -9.40 -6.73
C CYS A 141 -5.64 -9.56 -5.21
N LEU A 142 -5.17 -8.56 -4.46
CA LEU A 142 -5.40 -8.49 -3.02
C LEU A 142 -6.87 -8.22 -2.71
N GLN A 143 -7.46 -9.05 -1.84
CA GLN A 143 -8.84 -8.93 -1.41
C GLN A 143 -8.98 -8.96 0.12
N ALA A 144 -9.66 -7.97 0.69
CA ALA A 144 -10.10 -7.99 2.09
C ALA A 144 -11.32 -8.92 2.28
N ASN A 145 -11.39 -9.65 3.40
CA ASN A 145 -12.43 -10.67 3.62
C ASN A 145 -13.27 -10.46 4.91
N GLY A 146 -13.52 -9.22 5.29
CA GLY A 146 -14.28 -8.89 6.51
C GLY A 146 -13.36 -8.63 7.69
N ASN A 147 -13.83 -8.87 8.92
CA ASN A 147 -13.09 -8.49 10.12
C ASN A 147 -13.32 -9.37 11.35
N PRO A 148 -12.22 -9.77 12.04
CA PRO A 148 -10.87 -9.88 11.51
C PRO A 148 -10.83 -11.05 10.51
N ALA A 149 -10.26 -10.86 9.33
CA ALA A 149 -10.14 -11.93 8.35
C ALA A 149 -8.82 -11.85 7.58
N TYR A 150 -8.36 -12.97 7.03
CA TYR A 150 -7.17 -12.96 6.18
C TYR A 150 -7.41 -12.16 4.89
N VAL A 151 -6.47 -11.29 4.54
CA VAL A 151 -6.39 -10.78 3.16
C VAL A 151 -5.99 -11.94 2.27
N ARG A 152 -6.76 -12.20 1.22
CA ARG A 152 -6.53 -13.33 0.32
C ARG A 152 -6.20 -12.88 -1.08
N MET A 153 -5.48 -13.75 -1.77
CA MET A 153 -5.28 -13.71 -3.21
C MET A 153 -6.54 -14.22 -3.90
N GLN A 154 -7.12 -13.45 -4.80
CA GLN A 154 -8.32 -13.83 -5.54
C GLN A 154 -8.19 -13.49 -7.02
N PRO A 155 -8.91 -14.17 -7.94
CA PRO A 155 -8.99 -13.73 -9.33
C PRO A 155 -9.36 -12.23 -9.39
N CYS A 156 -8.61 -11.49 -10.19
CA CYS A 156 -8.78 -10.05 -10.28
C CYS A 156 -10.16 -9.69 -10.85
N ASN A 157 -10.90 -8.87 -10.10
CA ASN A 157 -12.14 -8.26 -10.53
C ASN A 157 -12.18 -6.82 -10.01
N THR A 158 -11.90 -5.86 -10.90
CA THR A 158 -11.87 -4.43 -10.55
C THR A 158 -13.25 -3.86 -10.19
N ALA A 159 -14.34 -4.57 -10.48
CA ALA A 159 -15.69 -4.24 -10.03
C ALA A 159 -15.98 -4.72 -8.60
N ASN A 160 -15.16 -5.62 -8.06
CA ASN A 160 -15.33 -6.12 -6.70
C ASN A 160 -14.81 -5.12 -5.67
N ASN A 161 -15.70 -4.53 -4.88
CA ASN A 161 -15.35 -3.57 -3.84
C ASN A 161 -14.32 -4.11 -2.84
N ARG A 162 -14.34 -5.42 -2.56
CA ARG A 162 -13.39 -6.07 -1.63
C ARG A 162 -11.94 -6.04 -2.12
N GLN A 163 -11.72 -5.77 -3.41
CA GLN A 163 -10.41 -5.64 -4.04
C GLN A 163 -10.01 -4.17 -4.27
N ARG A 164 -10.88 -3.21 -3.91
CA ARG A 164 -10.67 -1.78 -4.08
C ARG A 164 -10.16 -1.17 -2.76
N TRP A 165 -8.93 -0.69 -2.80
CA TRP A 165 -8.20 -0.09 -1.69
C TRP A 165 -8.10 1.43 -1.86
N ARG A 166 -8.12 2.18 -0.76
CA ARG A 166 -7.91 3.63 -0.74
C ARG A 166 -6.86 4.00 0.30
#